data_AF-A0A2P8WCQ4-F1
#
_entry.id   AF-A0A2P8WCQ4-F1
#
_cell.length_a   1.000
_cell.length_b   1.000
_cell.length_c   1.000
_cell.angle_alpha   90.00
_cell.angle_beta   90.00
_cell.angle_gamma   90.00
#
_symmetry.space_group_name_H-M   'P 1'
#
loop_
_entity.id
_entity.type
_entity.pdbx_description
1 polymer ?
#
loop_
_entity_poly.entity_id
_entity_poly.type
_entity_poly.pdbx_seq_one_letter_code
_entity_poly.pdbx_strand_id
1 'polypeptide(L)' 'MMAEEQKFGFTQFAENWNGRLAMLGFVIGLATEYLTGQGILEQLGLM' A
#
# COMPACT_ATOMS: atom_id res chain seq x y z
N MET A 1 -4.49 -32.79 13.80
CA MET A 1 -4.87 -31.62 14.61
C MET A 1 -4.62 -30.39 13.76
N MET A 2 -5.69 -29.68 13.38
CA MET A 2 -5.56 -28.40 12.67
C MET A 2 -5.19 -27.36 13.71
N ALA A 3 -3.91 -27.01 13.80
CA ALA A 3 -3.48 -25.89 14.61
C ALA A 3 -3.92 -24.62 13.86
N GLU A 4 -4.90 -23.94 14.43
CA GLU A 4 -5.32 -22.61 14.01
C GLU A 4 -4.14 -21.66 14.27
N GLU A 5 -3.26 -21.56 13.27
CA GLU A 5 -2.15 -20.61 13.27
C GLU A 5 -2.78 -19.22 13.36
N GLN A 6 -2.57 -18.56 14.49
CA GLN A 6 -3.15 -17.27 14.82
C GLN A 6 -2.80 -16.27 13.71
N LYS A 7 -3.72 -16.09 12.75
CA LYS A 7 -3.58 -15.29 11.51
C LYS A 7 -3.60 -13.78 11.73
N PHE A 8 -3.38 -13.31 12.95
CA PHE A 8 -3.44 -11.89 13.31
C PHE A 8 -2.26 -11.50 14.19
N GLY A 9 -1.36 -10.69 13.62
CA GLY A 9 -0.14 -10.18 14.24
C GLY A 9 0.89 -9.70 13.21
N PHE A 10 2.00 -9.11 13.66
CA PHE A 10 3.18 -8.83 12.83
C PHE A 10 3.87 -10.15 12.44
N THR A 11 3.25 -10.86 11.49
CA THR A 11 3.80 -12.09 10.93
C THR A 11 4.56 -11.74 9.66
N GLN A 12 5.60 -12.51 9.35
CA GLN A 12 6.39 -12.35 8.11
C GLN A 12 5.52 -12.35 6.84
N PHE A 13 4.37 -13.03 6.87
CA PHE A 13 3.38 -12.99 5.80
C PHE A 13 2.71 -11.62 5.67
N ALA A 14 2.24 -11.05 6.79
CA ALA A 14 1.62 -9.73 6.83
C ALA A 14 2.61 -8.61 6.47
N GLU A 15 3.87 -8.69 6.90
CA GLU A 15 4.92 -7.73 6.56
C GLU A 15 5.25 -7.76 5.06
N ASN A 16 5.42 -8.94 4.47
CA ASN A 16 5.63 -9.09 3.03
C ASN A 16 4.44 -8.59 2.21
N TRP A 17 3.21 -8.83 2.68
CA TRP A 17 2.01 -8.30 2.04
C TRP A 17 1.93 -6.78 2.13
N ASN A 18 2.18 -6.21 3.31
CA ASN A 18 2.18 -4.76 3.52
C ASN A 18 3.26 -4.07 2.67
N GLY A 19 4.47 -4.63 2.61
CA GLY A 19 5.54 -4.12 1.76
C GLY A 19 5.19 -4.10 0.27
N ARG A 20 4.51 -5.14 -0.23
CA ARG A 20 4.02 -5.18 -1.63
C ARG A 20 2.95 -4.14 -1.89
N LEU A 21 1.98 -4.00 -0.98
CA LEU A 21 0.94 -2.98 -1.08
C LEU A 21 1.52 -1.57 -1.05
N ALA A 22 2.55 -1.32 -0.23
CA ALA A 22 3.26 -0.05 -0.19
C ALA A 22 3.98 0.26 -1.52
N MET A 23 4.69 -0.72 -2.09
CA MET A 23 5.34 -0.55 -3.40
C MET A 23 4.32 -0.27 -4.51
N LEU A 24 3.18 -0.97 -4.52
CA LEU A 24 2.10 -0.72 -5.47
C LEU A 24 1.47 0.66 -5.28
N GLY A 25 1.18 1.06 -4.04
CA GLY A 25 0.65 2.39 -3.73
C GLY A 25 1.58 3.51 -4.18
N PHE A 26 2.89 3.33 -4.04
CA PHE A 26 3.88 4.29 -4.52
C PHE A 26 3.88 4.39 -6.06
N VAL A 27 3.88 3.26 -6.76
CA VAL A 27 3.83 3.24 -8.24
C VAL A 27 2.54 3.85 -8.76
N ILE A 28 1.40 3.51 -8.15
CA ILE A 28 0.10 4.08 -8.52
C ILE A 28 0.10 5.59 -8.25
N GLY A 29 0.66 6.04 -7.13
CA GLY A 29 0.82 7.45 -6.81
C GLY A 29 1.59 8.21 -7.89
N LEU A 30 2.78 7.71 -8.27
CA LEU A 30 3.59 8.30 -9.33
C LEU A 30 2.89 8.27 -10.70
N ALA A 31 2.22 7.15 -11.03
CA ALA A 31 1.47 7.04 -12.27
C ALA A 31 0.31 8.04 -12.33
N THR A 32 -0.36 8.24 -11.20
CA THR A 32 -1.49 9.16 -11.07
C THR A 32 -1.01 10.62 -11.18
N GLU A 33 0.11 10.96 -10.54
CA GLU A 33 0.77 12.26 -10.68
C GLU A 33 1.17 12.54 -12.13
N TYR A 34 1.73 11.55 -12.82
CA TYR A 34 2.10 11.67 -14.24
C TYR A 34 0.88 11.87 -15.17
N LEU A 35 -0.21 11.14 -14.94
CA LEU A 35 -1.41 11.23 -15.77
C LEU A 35 -2.21 12.52 -15.55
N THR A 36 -2.21 13.03 -14.32
CA THR A 36 -3.06 14.17 -13.94
C THR A 36 -2.30 15.49 -13.98
N GLY A 37 -0.97 15.45 -13.93
CA GLY A 37 -0.10 16.64 -13.88
C GLY A 37 -0.23 17.46 -12.59
N GLN A 38 -1.08 17.01 -11.66
CA GLN A 38 -1.30 17.54 -10.32
C GLN A 38 -0.71 16.55 -9.33
N GLY A 39 0.03 17.06 -8.35
CA GLY A 39 0.65 16.22 -7.32
C GLY A 39 -0.39 15.41 -6.55
N ILE A 40 0.00 14.26 -5.99
CA ILE A 40 -0.87 13.45 -5.10
C ILE A 40 -1.52 14.32 -4.00
N LEU A 41 -0.87 15.39 -3.58
CA LEU A 41 -1.34 16.35 -2.58
C LEU A 41 -2.53 17.21 -3.05
N GLU A 42 -2.60 17.59 -4.34
CA GLU A 42 -3.75 18.30 -4.91
C GLU A 42 -4.97 17.36 -5.01
N GLN A 43 -4.75 16.09 -5.36
CA GLN A 43 -5.84 15.11 -5.43
C GLN A 43 -6.43 14.72 -4.07
N LEU A 44 -5.59 14.74 -3.03
CA LEU A 44 -6.03 14.58 -1.64
C LEU A 44 -6.67 15.85 -1.06
N GLY A 45 -6.74 16.95 -1.84
CA GLY A 45 -7.35 18.22 -1.42
C GLY A 45 -6.58 18.97 -0.35
N LEU A 46 -5.27 18.69 -0.23
CA LEU A 46 -4.38 19.33 0.75
C LEU A 46 -3.73 20.62 0.22
N MET A 47 -3.98 20.97 -1.04
CA MET A 47 -3.55 22.22 -1.69
C MET A 47 -4.64 22.77 -2.61
#